data_AF-A0A1Y3EI95-F1
#
_entry.id   AF-A0A1Y3EI95-F1
#
_cell.length_a   1.000
_cell.length_b   1.000
_cell.length_c   1.000
_cell.angle_alpha   90.00
_cell.angle_beta   90.00
_cell.angle_gamma   90.00
#
_symmetry.space_group_name_H-M   'P 1'
#
loop_
_entity.id
_entity.type
_entity.pdbx_description
1 polymer ?
#
loop_
_entity_poly.entity_id
_entity_poly.type
_entity_poly.pdbx_seq_one_letter_code
_entity_poly.pdbx_strand_id
1 'polypeptide(L)'
;MVFFLVEVVERLYTGRVYVAGVNRLYQLNSNLLLQSQVETGPARDGTICTDDPACDPRTRLSDNYNKALAIYHKQTKLIVCSSLYDGHCRLRNLYNISVVDDRVVDQNVVSGDLTASAVLFVNKGPNE
;
A
#
# COMPACT_ATOMS: atom_id res chain seq x y z
N MET A 1 19.82 -8.83 5.53
CA MET A 1 18.80 -7.77 5.36
C MET A 1 17.57 -8.21 6.11
N VAL A 2 17.15 -7.49 7.15
CA VAL A 2 15.96 -7.84 7.95
C VAL A 2 14.80 -7.01 7.44
N PHE A 3 13.72 -7.65 7.01
CA PHE A 3 12.51 -6.96 6.58
C PHE A 3 11.49 -6.97 7.72
N PHE A 4 10.97 -5.79 8.09
CA PHE A 4 9.77 -5.70 8.91
C PHE A 4 8.56 -5.88 8.00
N LEU A 5 8.21 -7.14 7.74
CA LEU A 5 7.16 -7.57 6.82
C LEU A 5 5.78 -7.35 7.44
N VAL A 6 4.86 -6.79 6.65
CA VAL A 6 3.43 -6.73 7.00
C VAL A 6 2.63 -7.60 6.04
N GLU A 7 2.86 -7.46 4.74
CA GLU A 7 2.13 -8.19 3.70
C GLU A 7 3.06 -8.72 2.61
N VAL A 8 2.71 -9.86 2.00
CA VAL A 8 3.46 -10.47 0.90
C VAL A 8 2.52 -11.08 -0.14
N VAL A 9 2.78 -10.82 -1.42
CA VAL A 9 2.06 -11.45 -2.54
C VAL A 9 3.02 -11.88 -3.63
N GLU A 10 2.74 -13.03 -4.25
CA GLU A 10 3.50 -13.56 -5.37
C GLU A 10 2.69 -13.47 -6.68
N ARG A 11 3.34 -13.03 -7.76
CA ARG A 11 2.79 -13.12 -9.11
C ARG A 11 3.17 -14.47 -9.72
N LEU A 12 2.27 -15.44 -9.61
CA LEU A 12 2.48 -16.84 -10.00
C LEU A 12 3.09 -17.03 -11.41
N TYR A 13 2.66 -16.27 -12.42
CA TYR A 13 3.18 -16.41 -13.79
C TYR A 13 4.65 -16.00 -13.97
N THR A 14 5.17 -15.11 -13.13
CA THR A 14 6.54 -14.57 -13.27
C THR A 14 7.43 -14.93 -12.09
N GLY A 15 6.91 -15.56 -11.04
CA GLY A 15 7.59 -15.78 -9.77
C GLY A 15 8.04 -14.48 -9.09
N ARG A 16 7.44 -13.33 -9.44
CA ARG A 16 7.85 -12.02 -8.88
C ARG A 16 7.15 -11.83 -7.54
N VAL A 17 7.91 -11.47 -6.52
CA VAL A 17 7.40 -11.29 -5.16
C VAL A 17 7.32 -9.81 -4.84
N TYR A 18 6.19 -9.38 -4.26
CA TYR A 18 6.02 -8.04 -3.72
C TYR A 18 5.85 -8.12 -2.23
N VAL A 19 6.57 -7.25 -1.54
CA VAL A 19 6.65 -7.25 -0.09
C VAL A 19 6.37 -5.85 0.39
N ALA A 20 5.37 -5.69 1.26
CA ALA A 20 5.07 -4.43 1.90
C ALA A 20 5.42 -4.51 3.40
N GLY A 21 6.14 -3.51 3.88
CA GLY A 21 6.59 -3.41 5.26
C GLY A 21 6.20 -2.07 5.87
N VAL A 22 6.82 -1.71 7.00
CA VAL A 22 6.67 -0.35 7.52
C VAL A 22 7.49 0.61 6.65
N ASN A 23 6.85 1.69 6.16
CA ASN A 23 7.45 2.76 5.35
C ASN A 23 8.08 2.32 4.02
N ARG A 24 7.91 1.06 3.62
CA ARG A 24 8.66 0.47 2.51
C ARG A 24 7.80 -0.50 1.71
N LEU A 25 8.05 -0.51 0.40
CA LEU A 25 7.52 -1.49 -0.54
C LEU A 25 8.69 -2.02 -1.39
N TYR A 26 8.75 -3.34 -1.55
CA TYR A 26 9.82 -4.02 -2.29
C TYR A 26 9.24 -4.87 -3.40
N GLN A 27 9.99 -4.94 -4.49
CA GLN A 27 9.77 -5.84 -5.61
C GLN A 27 11.00 -6.73 -5.75
N LEU A 28 10.82 -8.04 -5.66
CA LEU A 28 11.87 -9.03 -5.77
C LEU A 28 11.59 -9.98 -6.93
N ASN A 29 12.65 -10.51 -7.54
CA ASN A 29 12.49 -11.58 -8.54
C ASN A 29 12.22 -12.93 -7.87
N SER A 30 12.12 -14.00 -8.68
CA SER A 30 11.88 -15.37 -8.23
C SER A 30 12.97 -15.95 -7.34
N ASN A 31 14.16 -15.36 -7.35
CA ASN A 31 15.29 -15.75 -6.50
C ASN A 31 15.39 -14.84 -5.25
N LEU A 32 14.33 -14.08 -4.96
CA LEU A 32 14.27 -13.10 -3.86
C LEU A 32 15.36 -12.01 -3.94
N LEU A 33 15.87 -11.74 -5.14
CA LEU A 33 16.79 -10.63 -5.38
C LEU A 33 16.00 -9.34 -5.59
N LEU A 34 16.40 -8.29 -4.90
CA LEU A 34 15.77 -6.97 -4.99
C LEU A 34 15.86 -6.42 -6.42
N GLN A 35 14.71 -6.07 -7.00
CA GLN A 35 14.62 -5.41 -8.31
C GLN A 35 14.25 -3.93 -8.18
N SER A 36 13.37 -3.59 -7.24
CA SER A 36 12.98 -2.21 -6.96
C SER A 36 12.53 -2.05 -5.51
N GLN A 37 12.69 -0.85 -4.98
CA GLN A 37 12.22 -0.45 -3.65
C GLN A 37 11.62 0.95 -3.70
N VAL A 38 10.60 1.19 -2.88
CA VAL A 38 9.90 2.46 -2.77
C VAL A 38 9.75 2.82 -1.31
N GLU A 39 10.00 4.09 -0.99
CA GLU A 39 9.66 4.66 0.32
C GLU A 39 8.17 5.02 0.30
N THR A 40 7.41 4.45 1.24
CA THR A 40 5.97 4.73 1.38
C THR A 40 5.67 5.61 2.58
N GLY A 41 6.69 5.96 3.37
CA GLY A 41 6.64 6.84 4.52
C GLY A 41 8.01 6.95 5.19
N PRO A 42 8.10 7.51 6.40
CA PRO A 42 7.00 8.14 7.12
C PRO A 42 6.51 9.39 6.39
N ALA A 43 5.28 9.80 6.65
CA ALA A 43 4.73 11.03 6.09
C ALA A 43 3.99 11.84 7.16
N ARG A 44 3.79 13.13 6.87
CA ARG A 44 2.93 13.96 7.72
C ARG A 44 1.50 13.50 7.53
N ASP A 45 0.94 12.93 8.59
CA ASP A 45 -0.41 12.37 8.60
C ASP A 45 -1.06 12.70 9.95
N GLY A 46 -2.29 13.17 9.89
CA GLY A 46 -3.05 13.64 11.04
C GLY A 46 -4.53 13.66 10.70
N THR A 47 -5.35 13.51 11.73
CA THR A 47 -6.81 13.38 11.61
C THR A 47 -7.42 14.59 10.90
N ILE A 48 -8.47 14.37 10.11
CA ILE A 48 -9.33 15.45 9.64
C ILE A 48 -10.02 16.01 10.89
N CYS A 49 -9.51 17.14 11.39
CA CYS A 49 -10.11 17.88 12.49
C CYS A 49 -11.40 18.54 11.95
N THR A 50 -12.54 17.87 12.05
CA THR A 50 -13.81 18.48 11.60
C THR A 50 -14.33 19.55 12.57
N ASP A 51 -13.99 19.50 13.87
CA ASP A 51 -14.67 20.33 14.87
C ASP A 51 -13.82 20.85 16.06
N ASP A 52 -12.51 20.57 16.12
CA ASP A 52 -11.68 21.00 17.26
C ASP A 52 -10.73 22.16 16.88
N PRO A 53 -10.93 23.38 17.41
CA PRO A 53 -10.08 24.54 17.14
C PRO A 53 -8.66 24.42 17.75
N ALA A 54 -8.40 23.44 18.61
CA ALA A 54 -7.07 23.13 19.16
C ALA A 54 -6.34 22.02 18.39
N CYS A 55 -7.00 21.39 17.40
CA CYS A 55 -6.44 20.29 16.62
C CYS A 55 -5.53 20.83 15.52
N ASP A 56 -4.22 20.64 15.69
CA ASP A 56 -3.21 21.01 14.70
C ASP A 56 -3.33 20.09 13.47
N PRO A 57 -3.76 20.60 12.30
CA PRO A 57 -4.01 19.76 11.15
C PRO A 57 -2.68 19.28 10.55
N ARG A 58 -2.43 17.97 10.66
CA ARG A 58 -1.44 17.20 9.88
C ARG A 58 0.03 17.55 10.10
N THR A 59 0.49 17.69 11.34
CA THR A 59 1.92 17.94 11.62
C THR A 59 2.69 16.75 12.15
N ARG A 60 2.02 15.68 12.61
CA ARG A 60 2.71 14.49 13.13
C ARG A 60 3.34 13.68 12.00
N LEU A 61 4.64 13.47 12.09
CA LEU A 61 5.34 12.50 11.26
C LEU A 61 4.96 11.11 11.74
N SER A 62 4.27 10.35 10.89
CA SER A 62 3.71 9.04 11.21
C SER A 62 4.24 7.97 10.26
N ASP A 63 4.48 6.78 10.80
CA ASP A 63 4.89 5.63 10.01
C ASP A 63 3.73 5.09 9.19
N ASN A 64 4.03 4.72 7.95
CA ASN A 64 3.11 4.01 7.09
C ASN A 64 3.21 2.50 7.34
N TYR A 65 2.17 1.94 7.94
CA TYR A 65 1.97 0.51 7.96
C TYR A 65 1.18 0.12 6.72
N ASN A 66 1.80 -0.60 5.78
CA ASN A 66 1.08 -1.09 4.61
C ASN A 66 0.06 -2.15 5.06
N LYS A 67 -1.23 -1.79 5.04
CA LYS A 67 -2.34 -2.55 5.63
C LYS A 67 -2.88 -3.66 4.74
N ALA A 68 -2.72 -3.53 3.42
CA ALA A 68 -3.16 -4.54 2.47
C ALA A 68 -2.35 -4.46 1.17
N LEU A 69 -2.14 -5.61 0.55
CA LEU A 69 -1.39 -5.76 -0.68
C LEU A 69 -2.10 -6.80 -1.56
N ALA A 70 -2.41 -6.44 -2.81
CA ALA A 70 -3.04 -7.37 -3.74
C ALA A 70 -2.62 -7.12 -5.18
N ILE A 71 -2.65 -8.17 -6.00
CA ILE A 71 -2.36 -8.08 -7.43
C ILE A 71 -3.66 -7.99 -8.20
N TYR A 72 -3.82 -6.92 -8.97
CA TYR A 72 -4.90 -6.80 -9.95
C TYR A 72 -4.39 -7.20 -11.35
N HIS A 73 -4.55 -8.48 -11.67
CA HIS A 73 -3.99 -9.09 -12.87
C HIS A 73 -4.51 -8.45 -14.17
N LYS A 74 -5.81 -8.15 -14.26
CA LYS A 74 -6.44 -7.66 -15.50
C LYS A 74 -5.85 -6.34 -15.98
N GLN A 75 -5.46 -5.46 -15.06
CA GLN A 75 -4.88 -4.15 -15.39
C GLN A 75 -3.35 -4.10 -15.20
N THR A 76 -2.72 -5.21 -14.83
CA THR A 76 -1.28 -5.28 -14.53
C THR A 76 -0.88 -4.29 -13.42
N LYS A 77 -1.71 -4.21 -12.36
CA LYS A 77 -1.52 -3.28 -11.24
C LYS A 77 -1.28 -4.01 -9.93
N LEU A 78 -0.51 -3.38 -9.06
CA LEU A 78 -0.35 -3.72 -7.65
C LEU A 78 -1.21 -2.74 -6.84
N ILE A 79 -2.10 -3.25 -6.01
CA ILE A 79 -2.88 -2.46 -5.06
C ILE A 79 -2.09 -2.42 -3.75
N VAL A 80 -1.82 -1.23 -3.24
CA VAL A 80 -1.12 -1.02 -1.98
C VAL A 80 -1.94 -0.08 -1.10
N CYS A 81 -2.37 -0.57 0.06
CA CYS A 81 -3.14 0.21 1.02
C CYS A 81 -2.30 0.55 2.24
N SER A 82 -2.47 1.77 2.75
CA SER A 82 -1.64 2.37 3.78
C SER A 82 -2.47 2.68 5.02
N SER A 83 -1.84 2.65 6.20
CA SER A 83 -2.45 3.19 7.42
C SER A 83 -2.56 4.72 7.42
N LEU A 84 -1.76 5.39 6.59
CA LEU A 84 -1.77 6.84 6.51
C LEU A 84 -3.03 7.34 5.82
N TYR A 85 -3.38 8.61 6.06
CA TYR A 85 -4.46 9.33 5.38
C TYR A 85 -5.80 8.58 5.48
N ASP A 86 -6.11 8.05 6.66
CA ASP A 86 -7.32 7.27 6.92
C ASP A 86 -7.53 6.08 5.98
N GLY A 87 -6.45 5.32 5.71
CA GLY A 87 -6.60 4.04 5.03
C GLY A 87 -6.63 4.13 3.51
N HIS A 88 -5.85 5.04 2.93
CA HIS A 88 -5.83 5.25 1.48
C HIS A 88 -5.16 4.08 0.73
N CYS A 89 -5.65 3.78 -0.47
CA CYS A 89 -5.06 2.80 -1.38
C CYS A 89 -4.60 3.42 -2.68
N ARG A 90 -3.46 2.93 -3.20
CA ARG A 90 -2.88 3.35 -4.48
C ARG A 90 -2.67 2.17 -5.40
N LEU A 91 -2.84 2.42 -6.69
CA LEU A 91 -2.43 1.50 -7.74
C LEU A 91 -1.00 1.81 -8.19
N ARG A 92 -0.19 0.77 -8.37
CA ARG A 92 1.18 0.84 -8.86
C ARG A 92 1.40 -0.12 -10.00
N ASN A 93 2.37 0.15 -10.86
CA ASN A 93 2.72 -0.73 -11.97
C ASN A 93 3.44 -2.00 -11.46
N LEU A 94 3.03 -3.19 -11.93
CA LEU A 94 3.69 -4.46 -11.54
C LEU A 94 5.12 -4.61 -12.10
N TYR A 95 5.44 -3.95 -13.21
CA TYR A 95 6.78 -3.99 -13.80
C TYR A 95 7.77 -3.09 -13.05
N ASN A 96 7.28 -1.95 -12.57
CA ASN A 96 8.03 -0.98 -11.79
C ASN A 96 7.14 -0.36 -10.70
N ILE A 97 7.27 -0.85 -9.47
CA ILE A 97 6.46 -0.40 -8.33
C ILE A 97 6.64 1.09 -7.97
N SER A 98 7.68 1.76 -8.47
CA SER A 98 7.86 3.21 -8.27
C SER A 98 6.86 4.05 -9.06
N VAL A 99 6.23 3.49 -10.09
CA VAL A 99 5.23 4.17 -10.91
C VAL A 99 3.85 4.03 -10.27
N VAL A 100 3.34 5.14 -9.73
CA VAL A 100 1.96 5.26 -9.22
C VAL A 100 1.02 5.55 -10.38
N ASP A 101 -0.19 4.99 -10.32
CA ASP A 101 -1.27 5.32 -11.24
C ASP A 101 -2.19 6.37 -10.59
N ASP A 102 -1.93 7.63 -10.92
CA ASP A 102 -2.65 8.79 -10.37
C ASP A 102 -4.10 8.92 -10.88
N ARG A 103 -4.55 8.01 -11.78
CA ARG A 103 -5.91 8.02 -12.32
C ARG A 103 -6.93 7.40 -11.37
N VAL A 104 -6.46 6.63 -10.38
CA VAL A 104 -7.32 6.13 -9.31
C VAL A 104 -7.29 7.15 -8.19
N VAL A 105 -8.45 7.78 -7.96
CA VAL A 105 -8.65 8.72 -6.86
C VAL A 105 -8.20 8.04 -5.57
N ASP A 106 -7.29 8.68 -4.82
CA ASP A 106 -6.90 8.29 -3.47
C ASP A 106 -8.20 8.15 -2.64
N GLN A 107 -8.67 6.93 -2.46
CA GLN A 107 -9.87 6.60 -1.70
C GLN A 107 -9.46 5.92 -0.40
N ASN A 108 -10.19 6.27 0.67
CA ASN A 108 -10.10 5.63 1.97
C ASN A 108 -10.88 4.31 1.88
N VAL A 109 -10.18 3.20 1.72
CA VAL A 109 -10.77 1.87 1.48
C VAL A 109 -10.58 0.95 2.68
N VAL A 110 -9.46 1.10 3.40
CA VAL A 110 -9.15 0.31 4.60
C VAL A 110 -9.24 1.18 5.85
N SER A 111 -9.09 0.58 7.03
CA SER A 111 -8.95 1.35 8.27
C SER A 111 -7.52 1.88 8.44
N GLY A 112 -7.39 3.15 8.81
CA GLY A 112 -6.13 3.76 9.22
C GLY A 112 -5.65 3.34 10.62
N ASP A 113 -6.53 2.72 11.43
CA ASP A 113 -6.18 2.22 12.77
C ASP A 113 -5.09 1.14 12.67
N LEU A 114 -4.02 1.29 13.45
CA LEU A 114 -2.88 0.38 13.47
C LEU A 114 -3.27 -1.04 13.92
N THR A 115 -4.27 -1.16 14.80
CA THR A 115 -4.70 -2.43 15.40
C THR A 115 -5.81 -3.12 14.61
N ALA A 116 -6.55 -2.37 13.78
CA ALA A 116 -7.61 -2.94 12.95
C ALA A 116 -7.03 -3.84 11.86
N SER A 117 -7.60 -5.03 11.67
CA SER A 117 -7.25 -5.89 10.55
C SER A 117 -7.82 -5.34 9.24
N ALA A 118 -7.09 -5.52 8.14
CA ALA A 118 -7.60 -5.29 6.79
C ALA A 118 -7.33 -6.54 5.94
N VAL A 119 -8.28 -6.90 5.08
CA VAL A 119 -8.13 -8.04 4.15
C VAL A 119 -8.57 -7.57 2.77
N LEU A 120 -7.74 -7.79 1.76
CA LEU A 120 -8.02 -7.42 0.38
C LEU A 120 -7.80 -8.62 -0.54
N PHE A 121 -8.82 -8.96 -1.32
CA PHE A 121 -8.74 -9.94 -2.40
C PHE A 121 -9.39 -9.36 -3.65
N VAL A 122 -8.89 -9.76 -4.82
CA VAL A 122 -9.41 -9.30 -6.12
C VAL A 122 -9.99 -10.50 -6.86
N ASN A 123 -11.24 -10.37 -7.31
CA ASN A 123 -11.93 -11.40 -8.08
C ASN A 123 -12.71 -10.76 -9.24
N LYS A 124 -13.26 -11.60 -10.12
CA LYS A 124 -14.15 -11.17 -11.20
C LYS A 124 -15.41 -10.52 -10.63
N GLY A 125 -15.82 -9.42 -11.27
CA GLY A 125 -17.03 -8.70 -10.92
C GLY A 125 -18.28 -9.23 -11.66
N PRO A 126 -19.46 -8.64 -11.40
CA PRO A 126 -20.73 -9.10 -11.97
C PRO A 126 -20.85 -8.99 -13.50
N ASN A 127 -20.04 -8.13 -14.12
CA ASN A 127 -20.09 -7.84 -15.56
C ASN A 127 -18.89 -8.43 -16.32
N GLU A 128 -18.19 -9.41 -15.73
CA GLU A 128 -17.04 -10.12 -16.33
C GLU A 128 -17.25 -11.62 -16.44
#